data_AF-A0A0A1U9Q6-F1
#
_entry.id   AF-A0A0A1U9Q6-F1
#
_cell.length_a   1.000
_cell.length_b   1.000
_cell.length_c   1.000
_cell.angle_alpha   90.00
_cell.angle_beta   90.00
_cell.angle_gamma   90.00
#
_symmetry.space_group_name_H-M   'P 1'
#
loop_
_entity.id
_entity.type
_entity.pdbx_description
1 polymer ?
#
loop_
_entity_poly.entity_id
_entity_poly.type
_entity_poly.pdbx_seq_one_letter_code
_entity_poly.pdbx_strand_id
1 'polypeptide(L)'
;MDIQLLETSTEPITTPAQITVPVVTAQPSNPVIPSPNPVTTQPPQEVPQPVPHTFDTTINQEPFKTDEHKSEKSSKEEKDDKPKEDIEVKSQGFRKSRNYQTEQQGVFIALLNMFYDVTIEHPRKKSKITLPFFTVIKIESDEEAIDVRENVGEKMSELHRKDVEGGCSEKTAARRQEVYRVAEQLHILMDLLRDVGFDLDTKTTTGNKSNVKETVRQLSYENYIFDGEFVEGRGADINELIVKRLEALSKSTNLVIKKGDPEIVAILKGLNKK
;
A
#
# COMPACT_ATOMS: atom_id res chain seq x y z
N MET A 1 -33.14 -61.65 -27.17
CA MET A 1 -32.71 -60.76 -26.07
C MET A 1 -33.50 -59.48 -26.25
N ASP A 2 -34.63 -59.43 -25.58
CA ASP A 2 -35.66 -58.41 -25.72
C ASP A 2 -35.24 -57.08 -25.09
N ILE A 3 -35.46 -56.01 -25.85
CA ILE A 3 -35.27 -54.62 -25.47
C ILE A 3 -36.55 -54.16 -24.77
N GLN A 4 -36.47 -53.83 -23.48
CA GLN A 4 -37.55 -53.13 -22.78
C GLN A 4 -37.20 -51.65 -22.63
N LEU A 5 -37.99 -50.82 -23.31
CA LEU A 5 -38.08 -49.37 -23.16
C LEU A 5 -38.75 -49.03 -21.83
N LEU A 6 -38.10 -48.19 -21.03
CA LEU A 6 -38.68 -47.54 -19.86
C LEU A 6 -39.29 -46.20 -20.30
N GLU A 7 -40.62 -46.14 -20.37
CA GLU A 7 -41.40 -44.91 -20.35
C GLU A 7 -41.87 -44.62 -18.92
N THR A 8 -42.08 -43.33 -18.63
CA THR A 8 -42.76 -42.67 -17.48
C THR A 8 -41.83 -41.63 -16.83
N SER A 9 -42.24 -40.44 -16.42
CA SER A 9 -43.53 -39.75 -16.41
C SER A 9 -43.19 -38.27 -16.20
N THR A 10 -43.65 -37.38 -17.09
CA THR A 10 -43.49 -35.93 -16.96
C THR A 10 -44.59 -35.38 -16.06
N GLU A 11 -44.24 -34.93 -14.86
CA GLU A 11 -45.16 -34.18 -13.99
C GLU A 11 -45.26 -32.70 -14.42
N PRO A 12 -46.45 -32.09 -14.35
CA PRO A 12 -46.64 -30.69 -14.72
C PRO A 12 -46.14 -29.72 -13.64
N ILE A 13 -45.39 -28.72 -14.11
CA ILE A 13 -44.86 -27.59 -13.34
C ILE A 13 -46.03 -26.76 -12.81
N THR A 14 -46.18 -26.71 -11.49
CA THR A 14 -47.16 -25.85 -10.81
C THR A 14 -46.58 -24.45 -10.64
N THR A 15 -47.18 -23.48 -11.31
CA THR A 15 -46.84 -22.05 -11.23
C THR A 15 -47.16 -21.50 -9.83
N PRO A 16 -46.22 -20.85 -9.12
CA PRO A 16 -46.55 -20.18 -7.87
C PRO A 16 -47.36 -18.90 -8.13
N ALA A 17 -48.42 -18.74 -7.33
CA ALA A 17 -49.34 -17.62 -7.35
C ALA A 17 -48.63 -16.28 -7.09
N GLN A 18 -49.02 -15.27 -7.86
CA GLN A 18 -48.58 -13.89 -7.64
C GLN A 18 -49.20 -13.35 -6.34
N ILE A 19 -48.32 -12.92 -5.43
CA ILE A 19 -48.69 -12.20 -4.21
C ILE A 19 -48.86 -10.73 -4.60
N THR A 20 -50.10 -10.27 -4.69
CA THR A 20 -50.44 -8.86 -4.87
C THR A 20 -50.26 -8.14 -3.54
N VAL A 21 -49.20 -7.32 -3.44
CA VAL A 21 -48.94 -6.45 -2.28
C VAL A 21 -49.79 -5.18 -2.43
N PRO A 22 -50.50 -4.71 -1.40
CA PRO A 22 -51.26 -3.46 -1.49
C PRO A 22 -50.33 -2.25 -1.59
N VAL A 23 -50.54 -1.45 -2.64
CA VAL A 23 -49.93 -0.12 -2.81
C VAL A 23 -50.46 0.81 -1.73
N VAL A 24 -49.63 1.11 -0.73
CA VAL A 24 -49.85 2.19 0.23
C VAL A 24 -49.37 3.48 -0.41
N THR A 25 -50.31 4.29 -0.90
CA THR A 25 -50.05 5.64 -1.38
C THR A 25 -49.76 6.55 -0.18
N ALA A 26 -48.49 6.68 0.19
CA ALA A 26 -48.05 7.72 1.11
C ALA A 26 -47.96 9.05 0.35
N GLN A 27 -48.77 10.03 0.75
CA GLN A 27 -48.65 11.41 0.28
C GLN A 27 -47.30 12.00 0.75
N PRO A 28 -46.54 12.70 -0.11
CA PRO A 28 -45.39 13.46 0.34
C PRO A 28 -45.88 14.71 1.09
N SER A 29 -45.67 14.74 2.40
CA SER A 29 -45.71 15.96 3.19
C SER A 29 -44.55 16.86 2.76
N ASN A 30 -44.87 17.96 2.07
CA ASN A 30 -43.90 18.99 1.70
C ASN A 30 -43.19 19.54 2.96
N PRO A 31 -41.85 19.59 3.00
CA PRO A 31 -41.14 20.31 4.03
C PRO A 31 -41.36 21.82 3.84
N VAL A 32 -41.83 22.49 4.90
CA VAL A 32 -41.90 23.94 5.01
C VAL A 32 -40.47 24.48 4.96
N ILE A 33 -40.10 25.12 3.86
CA ILE A 33 -38.84 25.85 3.72
C ILE A 33 -39.00 27.19 4.46
N PRO A 34 -38.22 27.47 5.53
CA PRO A 34 -38.21 28.80 6.13
C PRO A 34 -37.54 29.79 5.17
N SER A 35 -38.20 30.92 4.95
CA SER A 35 -37.73 32.01 4.10
C SER A 35 -36.34 32.53 4.54
N PRO A 36 -35.44 32.84 3.59
CA PRO A 36 -34.15 33.43 3.92
C PRO A 36 -34.33 34.88 4.39
N ASN A 37 -33.73 35.19 5.55
CA ASN A 37 -33.58 36.55 6.03
C ASN A 37 -32.75 37.39 5.03
N PRO A 38 -33.06 38.68 4.86
CA PRO A 38 -32.30 39.56 3.96
C PRO A 38 -30.87 39.73 4.47
N VAL A 39 -29.91 39.34 3.62
CA VAL A 39 -28.48 39.57 3.80
C VAL A 39 -28.22 41.08 3.75
N THR A 40 -27.80 41.62 4.88
CA THR A 40 -27.26 42.99 4.97
C THR A 40 -25.86 42.98 4.37
N THR A 41 -25.71 43.54 3.18
CA THR A 41 -24.42 43.76 2.51
C THR A 41 -23.62 44.80 3.28
N GLN A 42 -22.59 44.36 3.99
CA GLN A 42 -21.50 45.25 4.44
C GLN A 42 -20.53 45.49 3.26
N PRO A 43 -19.97 46.70 3.12
CA PRO A 43 -19.02 47.01 2.07
C PRO A 43 -17.66 46.28 2.28
N PRO A 44 -16.90 46.02 1.20
CA PRO A 44 -15.70 45.20 1.25
C PRO A 44 -14.60 45.85 2.09
N GLN A 45 -14.06 45.08 3.06
CA GLN A 45 -12.79 45.42 3.68
C GLN A 45 -11.65 45.14 2.70
N GLU A 46 -10.80 46.15 2.53
CA GLU A 46 -9.64 46.19 1.68
C GLU A 46 -8.59 45.15 2.13
N VAL A 47 -8.33 44.16 1.27
CA VAL A 47 -7.29 43.15 1.49
C VAL A 47 -5.93 43.81 1.26
N PRO A 48 -4.99 43.80 2.22
CA PRO A 48 -3.66 44.32 1.99
C PRO A 48 -2.93 43.45 0.97
N GLN A 49 -2.45 44.09 -0.11
CA GLN A 49 -1.69 43.43 -1.16
C GLN A 49 -0.35 42.87 -0.62
N PRO A 50 0.10 41.70 -1.10
CA PRO A 50 1.41 41.19 -0.75
C PRO A 50 2.50 42.04 -1.41
N VAL A 51 3.37 42.60 -0.57
CA VAL A 51 4.62 43.25 -0.98
C VAL A 51 5.50 42.24 -1.75
N PRO A 52 6.02 42.60 -2.94
CA PRO A 52 6.97 41.76 -3.65
C PRO A 52 8.32 41.80 -2.93
N HIS A 53 8.69 40.68 -2.29
CA HIS A 53 10.07 40.44 -1.88
C HIS A 53 10.89 40.10 -3.13
N THR A 54 11.61 41.08 -3.64
CA THR A 54 12.72 40.90 -4.56
C THR A 54 13.83 40.13 -3.85
N PHE A 55 13.96 38.83 -4.13
CA PHE A 55 15.17 38.08 -3.81
C PHE A 55 16.25 38.45 -4.82
N ASP A 56 17.12 39.37 -4.42
CA ASP A 56 18.42 39.57 -5.06
C ASP A 56 19.23 38.27 -4.93
N THR A 57 19.27 37.50 -6.00
CA THR A 57 20.19 36.38 -6.14
C THR A 57 21.51 36.94 -6.66
N THR A 58 22.35 37.46 -5.76
CA THR A 58 23.77 37.67 -6.07
C THR A 58 24.47 36.32 -6.05
N ILE A 59 24.56 35.72 -7.23
CA ILE A 59 25.42 34.58 -7.54
C ILE A 59 26.87 35.10 -7.49
N ASN A 60 27.54 34.94 -6.34
CA ASN A 60 29.00 35.02 -6.29
C ASN A 60 29.58 33.66 -6.68
N GLN A 61 30.02 33.58 -7.93
CA GLN A 61 31.01 32.60 -8.39
C GLN A 61 32.39 33.15 -8.03
N GLU A 62 33.07 32.52 -7.07
CA GLU A 62 34.53 32.57 -7.00
C GLU A 62 35.12 31.16 -7.18
N PRO A 63 36.10 30.99 -8.08
CA PRO A 63 36.75 29.72 -8.34
C PRO A 63 37.94 29.51 -7.39
N PHE A 64 37.82 28.56 -6.45
CA PHE A 64 38.99 28.08 -5.71
C PHE A 64 39.70 26.98 -6.50
N LYS A 65 40.83 27.34 -7.12
CA LYS A 65 41.87 26.42 -7.56
C LYS A 65 42.92 26.21 -6.46
N THR A 66 43.44 25.00 -6.49
CA THR A 66 44.43 24.31 -5.66
C THR A 66 45.80 25.00 -5.57
N ASP A 67 46.53 24.71 -4.49
CA ASP A 67 47.87 24.08 -4.46
C ASP A 67 48.38 24.06 -3.00
N GLU A 68 48.48 22.90 -2.37
CA GLU A 68 49.65 22.02 -2.26
C GLU A 68 50.49 22.21 -0.97
N HIS A 69 50.69 21.05 -0.33
CA HIS A 69 51.82 20.60 0.49
C HIS A 69 51.87 20.71 2.03
N LYS A 70 52.11 19.49 2.55
CA LYS A 70 52.93 19.04 3.70
C LYS A 70 52.22 18.55 4.98
N SER A 71 52.12 17.21 5.05
CA SER A 71 52.74 16.32 6.07
C SER A 71 52.70 16.82 7.53
N GLU A 72 52.16 16.09 8.50
CA GLU A 72 52.69 14.83 9.04
C GLU A 72 51.75 14.20 10.10
N LYS A 73 51.82 12.86 10.22
CA LYS A 73 51.66 12.03 11.45
C LYS A 73 50.35 12.13 12.26
N SER A 74 49.54 11.07 12.25
CA SER A 74 49.68 9.87 13.10
C SER A 74 48.94 9.99 14.44
N SER A 75 47.68 9.60 14.42
CA SER A 75 47.08 8.82 15.50
C SER A 75 46.05 7.89 14.87
N LYS A 76 46.42 6.61 14.78
CA LYS A 76 45.49 5.49 14.59
C LYS A 76 44.58 5.49 15.80
N GLU A 77 43.37 6.03 15.67
CA GLU A 77 42.30 5.70 16.60
C GLU A 77 41.83 4.26 16.31
N GLU A 78 41.90 3.46 17.37
CA GLU A 78 41.36 2.12 17.51
C GLU A 78 40.03 1.94 16.79
N LYS A 79 40.00 1.02 15.82
CA LYS A 79 38.76 0.36 15.46
C LYS A 79 38.38 -0.52 16.63
N ASP A 80 37.41 -0.06 17.42
CA ASP A 80 36.64 -0.89 18.33
C ASP A 80 36.23 -2.18 17.61
N ASP A 81 36.83 -3.29 18.05
CA ASP A 81 36.57 -4.63 17.59
C ASP A 81 35.21 -5.06 18.18
N LYS A 82 34.13 -4.54 17.60
CA LYS A 82 32.78 -4.98 17.94
C LYS A 82 32.70 -6.49 17.68
N PRO A 83 32.19 -7.30 18.64
CA PRO A 83 32.09 -8.75 18.47
C PRO A 83 31.38 -9.06 17.14
N LYS A 84 32.02 -9.84 16.27
CA LYS A 84 31.48 -10.22 14.95
C LYS A 84 30.07 -10.82 15.05
N GLU A 85 29.78 -11.46 16.18
CA GLU A 85 28.50 -12.08 16.51
C GLU A 85 27.34 -11.06 16.62
N ASP A 86 27.56 -9.90 17.24
CA ASP A 86 26.52 -8.86 17.40
C ASP A 86 26.13 -8.19 16.07
N ILE A 87 27.06 -8.14 15.12
CA ILE A 87 26.84 -7.56 13.79
C ILE A 87 26.02 -8.53 12.93
N GLU A 88 26.31 -9.82 13.01
CA GLU A 88 25.61 -10.86 12.26
C GLU A 88 24.17 -11.02 12.72
N VAL A 89 23.92 -11.03 14.04
CA VAL A 89 22.56 -11.12 14.61
C VAL A 89 21.69 -9.92 14.20
N LYS A 90 22.25 -8.70 14.19
CA LYS A 90 21.54 -7.49 13.73
C LYS A 90 21.22 -7.53 12.23
N SER A 91 22.14 -8.05 11.42
CA SER A 91 21.94 -8.22 9.98
C SER A 91 20.82 -9.21 9.69
N GLN A 92 20.78 -10.34 10.40
CA GLN A 92 19.72 -11.33 10.27
C GLN A 92 18.36 -10.79 10.71
N GLY A 93 18.28 -10.05 11.82
CA GLY A 93 17.05 -9.41 12.28
C GLY A 93 16.49 -8.40 11.28
N PHE A 94 17.34 -7.56 10.68
CA PHE A 94 16.94 -6.63 9.63
C PHE A 94 16.43 -7.36 8.38
N ARG A 95 17.14 -8.41 7.94
CA ARG A 95 16.74 -9.22 6.78
C ARG A 95 15.38 -9.87 6.99
N LYS A 96 15.16 -10.52 8.14
CA LYS A 96 13.89 -11.16 8.47
C LYS A 96 12.75 -10.15 8.50
N SER A 97 12.92 -9.02 9.16
CA SER A 97 11.89 -7.97 9.20
C SER A 97 11.56 -7.43 7.81
N ARG A 98 12.57 -7.23 6.96
CA ARG A 98 12.35 -6.73 5.60
C ARG A 98 11.64 -7.76 4.71
N ASN A 99 12.05 -9.02 4.79
CA ASN A 99 11.41 -10.10 4.04
C ASN A 99 9.96 -10.27 4.47
N TYR A 100 9.67 -10.26 5.78
CA TYR A 100 8.29 -10.35 6.28
C TYR A 100 7.38 -9.21 5.80
N GLN A 101 7.91 -8.00 5.60
CA GLN A 101 7.15 -6.91 4.97
C GLN A 101 6.83 -7.19 3.51
N THR A 102 7.79 -7.77 2.78
CA THR A 102 7.62 -8.14 1.38
C THR A 102 6.67 -9.33 1.22
N GLU A 103 6.73 -10.30 2.13
CA GLU A 103 5.84 -11.46 2.18
C GLU A 103 4.40 -11.03 2.47
N GLN A 104 4.20 -10.15 3.46
CA GLN A 104 2.89 -9.49 3.68
C GLN A 104 2.38 -8.79 2.43
N GLN A 105 3.24 -7.99 1.77
CA GLN A 105 2.85 -7.32 0.53
C GLN A 105 2.39 -8.32 -0.55
N GLY A 106 3.13 -9.43 -0.71
CA GLY A 106 2.78 -10.49 -1.65
C GLY A 106 1.38 -11.06 -1.38
N VAL A 107 1.08 -11.39 -0.13
CA VAL A 107 -0.25 -11.89 0.25
C VAL A 107 -1.33 -10.82 0.03
N PHE A 108 -1.09 -9.56 0.39
CA PHE A 108 -2.09 -8.50 0.20
C PHE A 108 -2.41 -8.27 -1.27
N ILE A 109 -1.37 -8.23 -2.13
CA ILE A 109 -1.56 -8.13 -3.58
C ILE A 109 -2.38 -9.32 -4.09
N ALA A 110 -2.06 -10.54 -3.64
CA ALA A 110 -2.76 -11.74 -4.06
C ALA A 110 -4.25 -11.74 -3.66
N LEU A 111 -4.55 -11.34 -2.42
CA LEU A 111 -5.91 -11.26 -1.90
C LEU A 111 -6.72 -10.14 -2.60
N LEU A 112 -6.14 -8.96 -2.76
CA LEU A 112 -6.78 -7.86 -3.49
C LEU A 112 -6.98 -8.20 -4.97
N ASN A 113 -6.08 -8.97 -5.58
CA ASN A 113 -6.22 -9.41 -6.96
C ASN A 113 -7.45 -10.30 -7.19
N MET A 114 -8.04 -10.90 -6.16
CA MET A 114 -9.31 -11.61 -6.32
C MET A 114 -10.46 -10.65 -6.67
N PHE A 115 -10.34 -9.38 -6.30
CA PHE A 115 -11.38 -8.36 -6.46
C PHE A 115 -11.04 -7.28 -7.49
N TYR A 116 -9.74 -7.01 -7.69
CA TYR A 116 -9.22 -5.89 -8.47
C TYR A 116 -8.11 -6.29 -9.46
N ASP A 117 -7.94 -5.47 -10.49
CA ASP A 117 -6.71 -5.40 -11.27
C ASP A 117 -5.64 -4.65 -10.46
N VAL A 118 -4.40 -5.15 -10.46
CA VAL A 118 -3.29 -4.56 -9.71
C VAL A 118 -2.15 -4.21 -10.65
N THR A 119 -1.74 -2.94 -10.67
CA THR A 119 -0.62 -2.46 -11.49
C THR A 119 0.63 -2.23 -10.65
N ILE A 120 1.75 -2.80 -11.05
CA ILE A 120 3.01 -2.83 -10.31
C ILE A 120 4.18 -2.26 -11.15
N GLU A 121 5.00 -1.40 -10.54
CA GLU A 121 6.24 -0.88 -11.14
C GLU A 121 7.41 -1.85 -10.96
N HIS A 122 8.34 -1.85 -11.91
CA HIS A 122 9.65 -2.47 -11.72
C HIS A 122 10.40 -1.88 -10.51
N PRO A 123 10.98 -2.74 -9.64
CA PRO A 123 11.90 -2.28 -8.60
C PRO A 123 13.11 -1.57 -9.21
N ARG A 124 13.36 -0.32 -8.79
CA ARG A 124 14.52 0.48 -9.25
C ARG A 124 15.87 -0.13 -8.86
N LYS A 125 15.90 -0.82 -7.71
CA LYS A 125 17.08 -1.49 -7.17
C LYS A 125 16.68 -2.90 -6.75
N LYS A 126 17.39 -3.91 -7.27
CA LYS A 126 17.27 -5.29 -6.80
C LYS A 126 18.26 -5.52 -5.66
N SER A 127 17.75 -5.94 -4.50
CA SER A 127 18.57 -6.39 -3.39
C SER A 127 19.09 -7.79 -3.69
N LYS A 128 20.33 -8.09 -3.30
CA LYS A 128 20.88 -9.47 -3.33
C LYS A 128 20.56 -10.26 -2.07
N ILE A 129 20.07 -9.58 -1.02
CA ILE A 129 19.95 -10.15 0.33
C ILE A 129 18.49 -10.32 0.76
N THR A 130 17.63 -9.37 0.39
CA THR A 130 16.21 -9.32 0.79
C THR A 130 15.31 -9.51 -0.41
N LEU A 131 14.10 -10.02 -0.19
CA LEU A 131 13.07 -10.08 -1.21
C LEU A 131 12.74 -8.65 -1.71
N PRO A 132 12.52 -8.46 -3.02
CA PRO A 132 12.18 -7.16 -3.58
C PRO A 132 10.79 -6.72 -3.12
N PHE A 133 10.72 -5.54 -2.53
CA PHE A 133 9.46 -4.86 -2.27
C PHE A 133 9.03 -4.11 -3.53
N PHE A 134 7.76 -4.24 -3.92
CA PHE A 134 7.25 -3.65 -5.15
C PHE A 134 6.58 -2.30 -4.88
N THR A 135 6.53 -1.44 -5.89
CA THR A 135 5.65 -0.25 -5.85
C THR A 135 4.36 -0.61 -6.54
N VAL A 136 3.28 -0.72 -5.78
CA VAL A 136 1.91 -0.79 -6.32
C VAL A 136 1.54 0.61 -6.77
N ILE A 137 1.19 0.75 -8.05
CA ILE A 137 0.87 2.04 -8.67
C ILE A 137 -0.62 2.30 -8.56
N LYS A 138 -1.42 1.32 -8.99
CA LYS A 138 -2.86 1.47 -9.18
C LYS A 138 -3.55 0.17 -8.83
N ILE A 139 -4.71 0.28 -8.17
CA ILE A 139 -5.65 -0.81 -7.95
C ILE A 139 -6.98 -0.36 -8.56
N GLU A 140 -7.56 -1.17 -9.43
CA GLU A 140 -8.78 -0.79 -10.16
C GLU A 140 -9.77 -1.93 -10.28
N SER A 141 -11.06 -1.60 -10.24
CA SER A 141 -12.19 -2.44 -10.62
C SER A 141 -12.89 -1.82 -11.83
N ASP A 142 -14.00 -2.41 -12.25
CA ASP A 142 -14.84 -1.83 -13.30
C ASP A 142 -15.52 -0.52 -12.84
N GLU A 143 -15.61 -0.27 -11.53
CA GLU A 143 -16.34 0.84 -10.94
C GLU A 143 -15.43 1.92 -10.36
N GLU A 144 -14.26 1.54 -9.85
CA GLU A 144 -13.37 2.41 -9.08
C GLU A 144 -11.91 2.22 -9.46
N ALA A 145 -11.14 3.31 -9.38
CA ALA A 145 -9.70 3.30 -9.58
C ALA A 145 -9.01 4.09 -8.46
N ILE A 146 -8.03 3.46 -7.83
CA ILE A 146 -7.27 4.02 -6.71
C ILE A 146 -5.81 4.14 -7.15
N ASP A 147 -5.30 5.37 -7.22
CA ASP A 147 -3.88 5.64 -7.46
C ASP A 147 -3.10 5.56 -6.14
N VAL A 148 -2.59 4.36 -5.85
CA VAL A 148 -1.81 4.09 -4.64
C VAL A 148 -0.52 4.92 -4.63
N ARG A 149 0.10 5.17 -5.79
CA ARG A 149 1.36 5.93 -5.86
C ARG A 149 1.14 7.38 -5.47
N GLU A 150 0.08 8.01 -5.97
CA GLU A 150 -0.28 9.38 -5.64
C GLU A 150 -0.57 9.52 -4.14
N ASN A 151 -1.44 8.65 -3.59
CA ASN A 151 -1.78 8.67 -2.17
C ASN A 151 -0.55 8.55 -1.26
N VAL A 152 0.37 7.62 -1.58
CA VAL A 152 1.64 7.50 -0.85
C VAL A 152 2.50 8.75 -1.03
N GLY A 153 2.55 9.32 -2.24
CA GLY A 153 3.33 10.52 -2.55
C GLY A 153 2.88 11.74 -1.74
N GLU A 154 1.58 11.97 -1.66
CA GLU A 154 0.98 13.04 -0.85
C GLU A 154 1.31 12.85 0.63
N LYS A 155 1.11 11.64 1.15
CA LYS A 155 1.39 11.34 2.55
C LYS A 155 2.86 11.51 2.90
N MET A 156 3.76 11.06 2.04
CA MET A 156 5.20 11.22 2.25
C MET A 156 5.64 12.68 2.21
N SER A 157 4.99 13.51 1.40
CA SER A 157 5.26 14.95 1.33
C SER A 157 4.82 15.65 2.61
N GLU A 158 3.64 15.30 3.13
CA GLU A 158 3.13 15.78 4.42
C GLU A 158 4.08 15.42 5.57
N LEU A 159 4.50 14.15 5.66
CA LEU A 159 5.40 13.67 6.70
C LEU A 159 6.79 14.32 6.64
N HIS A 160 7.31 14.55 5.44
CA HIS A 160 8.60 15.21 5.27
C HIS A 160 8.57 16.66 5.74
N ARG A 161 7.53 17.40 5.34
CA ARG A 161 7.34 18.77 5.80
C ARG A 161 7.28 18.82 7.33
N LYS A 162 6.49 17.93 7.96
CA LYS A 162 6.41 17.80 9.43
C LYS A 162 7.76 17.48 10.08
N ASP A 163 8.55 16.59 9.50
CA ASP A 163 9.88 16.26 10.03
C ASP A 163 10.83 17.47 9.96
N VAL A 164 10.85 18.19 8.84
CA VAL A 164 11.71 19.37 8.63
C VAL A 164 11.29 20.53 9.55
N GLU A 165 9.98 20.82 9.63
CA GLU A 165 9.41 21.81 10.56
C GLU A 165 9.69 21.45 12.03
N GLY A 166 9.72 20.15 12.35
CA GLY A 166 10.11 19.62 13.66
C GLY A 166 11.61 19.65 13.96
N GLY A 167 12.42 20.31 13.13
CA GLY A 167 13.87 20.48 13.32
C GLY A 167 14.73 19.32 12.84
N CYS A 168 14.19 18.39 12.06
CA CYS A 168 14.97 17.34 11.42
C CYS A 168 15.71 17.89 10.19
N SER A 169 16.99 17.53 10.01
CA SER A 169 17.70 17.90 8.78
C SER A 169 17.06 17.25 7.55
N GLU A 170 17.05 17.95 6.42
CA GLU A 170 16.47 17.45 5.15
C GLU A 170 17.01 16.06 4.77
N LYS A 171 18.33 15.86 4.91
CA LYS A 171 18.97 14.57 4.66
C LYS A 171 18.39 13.44 5.52
N THR A 172 18.10 13.74 6.79
CA THR A 172 17.52 12.76 7.71
C THR A 172 16.04 12.53 7.42
N ALA A 173 15.29 13.59 7.09
CA ALA A 173 13.89 13.51 6.70
C ALA A 173 13.71 12.68 5.40
N ALA A 174 14.53 12.95 4.38
CA ALA A 174 14.54 12.18 3.13
C ALA A 174 14.85 10.70 3.36
N ARG A 175 15.85 10.39 4.21
CA ARG A 175 16.16 8.99 4.58
C ARG A 175 14.98 8.31 5.29
N ARG A 176 14.22 9.03 6.13
CA ARG A 176 13.04 8.48 6.82
C ARG A 176 11.89 8.22 5.86
N GLN A 177 11.65 9.12 4.90
CA GLN A 177 10.61 8.94 3.88
C GLN A 177 10.73 7.61 3.14
N GLU A 178 11.95 7.15 2.80
CA GLU A 178 12.13 5.86 2.12
C GLU A 178 11.61 4.69 2.97
N VAL A 179 11.82 4.74 4.28
CA VAL A 179 11.32 3.71 5.22
C VAL A 179 9.81 3.83 5.39
N TYR A 180 9.30 5.07 5.42
CA TYR A 180 7.88 5.36 5.65
C TYR A 180 7.04 4.93 4.45
N ARG A 181 7.57 5.10 3.24
CA ARG A 181 6.94 4.69 1.97
C ARG A 181 6.60 3.20 1.94
N VAL A 182 7.44 2.34 2.53
CA VAL A 182 7.16 0.90 2.62
C VAL A 182 6.01 0.62 3.58
N ALA A 183 6.00 1.29 4.74
CA ALA A 183 4.91 1.13 5.71
C ALA A 183 3.58 1.63 5.13
N GLU A 184 3.59 2.82 4.52
CA GLU A 184 2.41 3.44 3.94
C GLU A 184 1.78 2.61 2.82
N GLN A 185 2.60 2.02 1.94
CA GLN A 185 2.07 1.09 0.93
C GLN A 185 1.38 -0.11 1.57
N LEU A 186 1.95 -0.69 2.64
CA LEU A 186 1.28 -1.78 3.35
C LEU A 186 -0.02 -1.30 4.01
N HIS A 187 -0.04 -0.10 4.60
CA HIS A 187 -1.24 0.47 5.24
C HIS A 187 -2.38 0.63 4.25
N ILE A 188 -2.13 1.23 3.08
CA ILE A 188 -3.17 1.39 2.05
C ILE A 188 -3.69 0.03 1.60
N LEU A 189 -2.81 -0.96 1.37
CA LEU A 189 -3.26 -2.30 0.99
C LEU A 189 -4.09 -2.98 2.11
N MET A 190 -3.73 -2.78 3.38
CA MET A 190 -4.49 -3.28 4.53
C MET A 190 -5.87 -2.62 4.63
N ASP A 191 -5.96 -1.31 4.41
CA ASP A 191 -7.22 -0.59 4.43
C ASP A 191 -8.14 -1.07 3.29
N LEU A 192 -7.61 -1.27 2.09
CA LEU A 192 -8.38 -1.87 0.99
C LEU A 192 -8.84 -3.29 1.26
N LEU A 193 -8.03 -4.09 1.97
CA LEU A 193 -8.45 -5.43 2.40
C LEU A 193 -9.59 -5.36 3.40
N ARG A 194 -9.57 -4.41 4.34
CA ARG A 194 -10.67 -4.18 5.28
C ARG A 194 -11.95 -3.77 4.54
N ASP A 195 -11.83 -2.91 3.54
CA ASP A 195 -12.97 -2.43 2.75
C ASP A 195 -13.68 -3.56 1.99
N VAL A 196 -12.93 -4.56 1.50
CA VAL A 196 -13.53 -5.76 0.87
C VAL A 196 -13.94 -6.85 1.85
N GLY A 197 -13.79 -6.63 3.16
CA GLY A 197 -14.32 -7.48 4.22
C GLY A 197 -13.33 -8.43 4.90
N PHE A 198 -12.02 -8.19 4.79
CA PHE A 198 -11.03 -8.94 5.59
C PHE A 198 -10.91 -8.37 7.00
N ASP A 199 -10.90 -9.27 7.98
CA ASP A 199 -10.53 -8.96 9.35
C ASP A 199 -9.01 -9.16 9.53
N LEU A 200 -8.31 -8.11 9.97
CA LEU A 200 -6.85 -8.13 10.16
C LEU A 200 -6.51 -8.09 11.66
N ASP A 201 -5.88 -9.14 12.17
CA ASP A 201 -5.21 -9.10 13.49
C ASP A 201 -3.80 -8.55 13.31
N THR A 202 -3.59 -7.34 13.82
CA THR A 202 -2.35 -6.60 13.61
C THR A 202 -1.65 -6.26 14.91
N LYS A 203 -0.33 -6.22 14.84
CA LYS A 203 0.53 -5.68 15.89
C LYS A 203 1.05 -4.33 15.45
N THR A 204 0.67 -3.31 16.19
CA THR A 204 1.24 -1.97 16.02
C THR A 204 2.55 -1.86 16.78
N THR A 205 3.59 -1.37 16.10
CA THR A 205 4.86 -1.01 16.70
C THR A 205 5.18 0.44 16.40
N THR A 206 5.24 1.24 17.45
CA THR A 206 5.60 2.66 17.35
C THR A 206 7.09 2.81 17.57
N GLY A 207 7.81 3.24 16.54
CA GLY A 207 9.23 3.61 16.68
C GLY A 207 9.39 4.96 17.37
N ASN A 208 10.64 5.30 17.75
CA ASN A 208 10.98 6.50 18.52
C ASN A 208 10.60 7.86 17.88
N LYS A 209 10.05 7.91 16.66
CA LYS A 209 9.88 9.14 15.87
C LYS A 209 8.65 9.13 14.97
N SER A 210 7.49 8.78 15.53
CA SER A 210 6.18 8.88 14.85
C SER A 210 5.94 7.94 13.67
N ASN A 211 6.87 7.01 13.38
CA ASN A 211 6.61 5.92 12.44
C ASN A 211 5.85 4.80 13.17
N VAL A 212 4.55 4.77 12.92
CA VAL A 212 3.67 3.68 13.33
C VAL A 212 3.76 2.61 12.26
N LYS A 213 4.26 1.42 12.62
CA LYS A 213 4.25 0.26 11.74
C LYS A 213 3.19 -0.68 12.22
N GLU A 214 2.25 -0.98 11.35
CA GLU A 214 1.27 -2.03 11.56
C GLU A 214 1.77 -3.28 10.86
N THR A 215 1.77 -4.41 11.57
CA THR A 215 2.28 -5.69 11.06
C THR A 215 1.21 -6.74 11.29
N VAL A 216 0.73 -7.34 10.21
CA VAL A 216 -0.30 -8.37 10.25
C VAL A 216 0.30 -9.65 10.84
N ARG A 217 -0.43 -10.22 11.79
CA ARG A 217 -0.15 -11.54 12.38
C ARG A 217 -1.04 -12.62 11.78
N GLN A 218 -2.28 -12.24 11.52
CA GLN A 218 -3.29 -13.12 10.96
C GLN A 218 -4.31 -12.30 10.16
N LEU A 219 -4.80 -12.88 9.07
CA LEU A 219 -5.98 -12.38 8.36
C LEU A 219 -7.10 -13.42 8.46
N SER A 220 -8.34 -12.98 8.41
CA SER A 220 -9.48 -13.86 8.20
C SER A 220 -10.48 -13.26 7.21
N TYR A 221 -11.09 -14.13 6.43
CA TYR A 221 -12.12 -13.79 5.48
C TYR A 221 -13.15 -14.92 5.44
N GLU A 222 -14.39 -14.61 5.76
CA GLU A 222 -15.46 -15.61 5.93
C GLU A 222 -15.02 -16.78 6.85
N ASN A 223 -14.82 -17.97 6.30
CA ASN A 223 -14.42 -19.19 7.00
C ASN A 223 -12.94 -19.56 6.78
N TYR A 224 -12.13 -18.63 6.27
CA TYR A 224 -10.71 -18.85 5.99
C TYR A 224 -9.84 -18.05 6.96
N ILE A 225 -8.76 -18.69 7.42
CA ILE A 225 -7.73 -18.08 8.27
C ILE A 225 -6.38 -18.15 7.56
N PHE A 226 -5.68 -17.02 7.55
CA PHE A 226 -4.35 -16.86 6.96
C PHE A 226 -3.40 -16.46 8.10
N ASP A 227 -2.66 -17.42 8.64
CA ASP A 227 -1.72 -17.20 9.75
C ASP A 227 -0.34 -16.71 9.26
N GLY A 228 0.57 -16.49 10.21
CA GLY A 228 1.93 -16.03 9.90
C GLY A 228 2.72 -17.00 9.01
N GLU A 229 2.54 -18.31 9.16
CA GLU A 229 3.22 -19.30 8.30
C GLU A 229 2.70 -19.24 6.86
N PHE A 230 1.39 -19.06 6.69
CA PHE A 230 0.79 -18.79 5.39
C PHE A 230 1.36 -17.52 4.77
N VAL A 231 1.46 -16.44 5.56
CA VAL A 231 2.00 -15.15 5.09
C VAL A 231 3.45 -15.29 4.64
N GLU A 232 4.32 -15.90 5.45
CA GLU A 232 5.73 -16.10 5.11
C GLU A 232 5.88 -16.97 3.85
N GLY A 233 5.22 -18.13 3.80
CA GLY A 233 5.33 -19.07 2.69
C GLY A 233 4.72 -18.55 1.39
N ARG A 234 3.42 -18.24 1.41
CA ARG A 234 2.70 -17.81 0.20
C ARG A 234 3.09 -16.41 -0.24
N GLY A 235 3.43 -15.53 0.71
CA GLY A 235 3.97 -14.21 0.39
C GLY A 235 5.25 -14.28 -0.43
N ALA A 236 6.16 -15.21 -0.08
CA ALA A 236 7.38 -15.45 -0.83
C ALA A 236 7.09 -16.03 -2.24
N ASP A 237 6.20 -17.02 -2.34
CA ASP A 237 5.80 -17.62 -3.62
C ASP A 237 5.20 -16.57 -4.59
N ILE A 238 4.29 -15.73 -4.09
CA ILE A 238 3.69 -14.64 -4.87
C ILE A 238 4.75 -13.63 -5.28
N ASN A 239 5.66 -13.27 -4.37
CA ASN A 239 6.75 -12.35 -4.68
C ASN A 239 7.60 -12.88 -5.84
N GLU A 240 7.99 -14.16 -5.78
CA GLU A 240 8.79 -14.81 -6.83
C GLU A 240 8.04 -14.83 -8.16
N LEU A 241 6.74 -15.13 -8.16
CA LEU A 241 5.90 -15.08 -9.38
C LEU A 241 5.90 -13.68 -10.00
N ILE A 242 5.70 -12.63 -9.20
CA ILE A 242 5.70 -11.24 -9.67
C ILE A 242 7.09 -10.86 -10.21
N VAL A 243 8.17 -11.27 -9.55
CA VAL A 243 9.54 -11.05 -10.07
C VAL A 243 9.71 -11.67 -11.44
N LYS A 244 9.34 -12.95 -11.61
CA LYS A 244 9.45 -13.67 -12.90
C LYS A 244 8.67 -12.95 -14.00
N ARG A 245 7.44 -12.53 -13.71
CA ARG A 245 6.60 -11.79 -14.67
C ARG A 245 7.20 -10.44 -15.04
N LEU A 246 7.71 -9.68 -14.06
CA LEU A 246 8.41 -8.43 -14.33
C LEU A 246 9.67 -8.67 -15.18
N GLU A 247 10.45 -9.71 -14.92
CA GLU A 247 11.66 -10.02 -15.69
C GLU A 247 11.39 -10.38 -17.15
N ALA A 248 10.20 -10.90 -17.47
CA ALA A 248 9.76 -11.14 -18.83
C ALA A 248 9.32 -9.86 -19.57
N LEU A 249 9.09 -8.75 -18.85
CA LEU A 249 8.67 -7.47 -19.40
C LEU A 249 9.86 -6.52 -19.61
N SER A 250 9.66 -5.52 -20.47
CA SER A 250 10.60 -4.41 -20.62
C SER A 250 10.61 -3.55 -19.36
N LYS A 251 11.79 -3.07 -18.93
CA LYS A 251 11.96 -2.28 -17.68
C LYS A 251 11.12 -0.99 -17.61
N SER A 252 10.66 -0.46 -18.75
CA SER A 252 9.82 0.73 -18.85
C SER A 252 8.32 0.43 -18.74
N THR A 253 7.93 -0.84 -18.72
CA THR A 253 6.54 -1.28 -18.75
C THR A 253 6.12 -1.75 -17.37
N ASN A 254 4.97 -1.30 -16.90
CA ASN A 254 4.41 -1.78 -15.63
C ASN A 254 3.75 -3.14 -15.84
N LEU A 255 3.82 -4.01 -14.83
CA LEU A 255 3.07 -5.26 -14.81
C LEU A 255 1.63 -4.97 -14.40
N VAL A 256 0.67 -5.43 -15.20
CA VAL A 256 -0.75 -5.41 -14.84
C VAL A 256 -1.18 -6.84 -14.56
N ILE A 257 -1.56 -7.11 -13.31
CA ILE A 257 -2.10 -8.39 -12.88
C ILE A 257 -3.62 -8.27 -12.94
N LYS A 258 -4.24 -9.04 -13.82
CA LYS A 258 -5.70 -9.00 -14.01
C LYS A 258 -6.43 -9.70 -12.88
N LYS A 259 -7.60 -9.20 -12.53
CA LYS A 259 -8.48 -9.73 -11.49
C LYS A 259 -8.69 -11.24 -11.68
N GLY A 260 -8.54 -11.97 -10.58
CA GLY A 260 -8.71 -13.42 -10.56
C GLY A 260 -7.61 -14.17 -11.32
N ASP A 261 -6.36 -13.67 -11.27
CA ASP A 261 -5.24 -14.31 -11.97
C ASP A 261 -5.10 -15.79 -11.53
N PRO A 262 -5.13 -16.74 -12.47
CA PRO A 262 -5.21 -18.16 -12.12
C PRO A 262 -3.96 -18.69 -11.41
N GLU A 263 -2.78 -18.13 -11.68
CA GLU A 263 -1.53 -18.56 -11.02
C GLU A 263 -1.48 -18.06 -9.57
N ILE A 264 -1.89 -16.80 -9.35
CA ILE A 264 -2.03 -16.23 -8.00
C ILE A 264 -3.07 -17.01 -7.19
N VAL A 265 -4.24 -17.26 -7.78
CA VAL A 265 -5.31 -18.05 -7.15
C VAL A 265 -4.83 -19.46 -6.85
N ALA A 266 -4.01 -20.08 -7.70
CA ALA A 266 -3.44 -21.40 -7.44
C ALA A 266 -2.47 -21.40 -6.25
N ILE A 267 -1.66 -20.35 -6.07
CA ILE A 267 -0.76 -20.21 -4.91
C ILE A 267 -1.58 -20.01 -3.62
N LEU A 268 -2.69 -19.29 -3.68
CA LEU A 268 -3.60 -19.11 -2.55
C LEU A 268 -4.35 -20.40 -2.17
N LYS A 269 -4.54 -21.33 -3.12
CA LYS A 269 -5.22 -22.62 -2.88
C LYS A 269 -4.37 -23.53 -1.99
N GLY A 270 -4.63 -23.44 -0.70
CA GLY A 270 -4.09 -24.29 0.37
C GLY A 270 -4.63 -23.86 1.73
N LEU A 271 -5.86 -23.34 1.75
CA LEU A 271 -6.41 -22.63 2.89
C LEU A 271 -6.91 -23.61 3.95
N ASN A 272 -6.53 -23.33 5.19
CA ASN A 272 -7.13 -23.96 6.35
C ASN A 272 -8.54 -23.39 6.52
N LYS A 273 -9.56 -24.26 6.46
CA LYS A 273 -10.92 -23.88 6.85
C LYS A 273 -10.97 -23.76 8.37
N LYS A 274 -11.66 -22.72 8.85
CA LYS A 274 -11.98 -22.48 10.25
C LYS A 274 -12.89 -23.58 10.83
#